data_AF-A0A8H7X6C5-F1
#
_entry.id   AF-A0A8H7X6C5-F1
#
_cell.length_a   1.000
_cell.length_b   1.000
_cell.length_c   1.000
_cell.angle_alpha   90.00
_cell.angle_beta   90.00
_cell.angle_gamma   90.00
#
_symmetry.space_group_name_H-M   'P 1'
#
loop_
_entity.id
_entity.type
_entity.pdbx_description
1 polymer ?
#
loop_
_entity_poly.entity_id
_entity_poly.type
_entity_poly.pdbx_seq_one_letter_code
_entity_poly.pdbx_strand_id
1 'polypeptide(L)'
;MVRQRRNNEEAVNGSSSVGVDLARVLPVSDKPWWKQPYLIRLNLILLVPLFSSATGGYDGSMMNAQQVIPTWKSYFDHPKGGKLGLVNAIFYVGKVSALPVVTILSDRIGRRKPILLGLVLCIVGTVIQAAAVSYGMLVFSRYLLGAATAFMAQPSPLLITELAFPTHRGKITALYQTFFYFGAILSAWASFGTVHLSSNWAWRGPAALQAFFPVIQLSFWWFLPESPRWLLANERSEEARSVLVKYHGNGDEASPLVQFEMNEIQETIRIERELNAQSGWKDLIATPANRRRSAIAISLGFFSQWCGNGVVSYYLTLVLNSVGITSPTHQALINGLLQIFNFFVSVFLGAFMVDRLGRRVLFLWSAAGMMLAYIAWTVLNAEFLKTRASGLGIAVIPMIFVYYFHYDIAFTPLLYAYPAEIFPYRLRGLGLSLTLLSTYIALIFNLFVNPIAMAAISWKYYILFCCINACIFVVIYFLYPETKGHSLEEIAKVFEGEDAAVILGAKNIDGLDGTVEHEEHYREKN
;
A
#
# COMPACT_ATOMS: atom_id res chain seq x y z
N MET A 1 22.26 26.54 -19.84
CA MET A 1 21.37 27.37 -19.00
C MET A 1 20.01 26.72 -18.71
N VAL A 2 19.15 26.37 -19.69
CA VAL A 2 17.84 25.73 -19.43
C VAL A 2 17.96 24.37 -18.70
N ARG A 3 18.96 23.55 -19.08
CA ARG A 3 19.25 22.26 -18.43
C ARG A 3 19.78 22.40 -16.99
N GLN A 4 20.43 23.52 -16.70
CA GLN A 4 21.02 23.83 -15.40
C GLN A 4 19.96 24.44 -14.46
N ARG A 5 19.02 25.23 -14.99
CA ARG A 5 17.80 25.65 -14.27
C ARG A 5 16.92 24.46 -13.90
N ARG A 6 16.71 23.50 -14.81
CA ARG A 6 15.92 22.29 -14.52
C ARG A 6 16.58 21.37 -13.49
N ASN A 7 17.90 21.25 -13.50
CA ASN A 7 18.65 20.52 -12.48
C ASN A 7 18.60 21.23 -11.12
N ASN A 8 18.68 22.57 -11.10
CA ASN A 8 18.48 23.35 -9.87
C ASN A 8 17.03 23.26 -9.37
N GLU A 9 16.02 23.22 -10.24
CA GLU A 9 14.62 22.99 -9.84
C GLU A 9 14.38 21.57 -9.31
N GLU A 10 15.06 20.54 -9.84
CA GLU A 10 14.99 19.17 -9.30
C GLU A 10 15.73 19.05 -7.95
N ALA A 11 16.87 19.74 -7.78
CA ALA A 11 17.60 19.82 -6.52
C ALA A 11 16.83 20.61 -5.44
N VAL A 12 16.21 21.74 -5.82
CA VAL A 12 15.37 22.57 -4.94
C VAL A 12 14.04 21.87 -4.61
N ASN A 13 13.44 21.11 -5.55
CA ASN A 13 12.28 20.27 -5.23
C ASN A 13 12.67 19.08 -4.33
N GLY A 14 13.86 18.50 -4.52
CA GLY A 14 14.38 17.44 -3.66
C GLY A 14 14.63 17.92 -2.23
N SER A 15 15.22 19.11 -2.05
CA SER A 15 15.41 19.72 -0.74
C SER A 15 14.11 20.20 -0.10
N SER A 16 13.09 20.61 -0.88
CA SER A 16 11.77 20.97 -0.34
C SER A 16 10.98 19.77 0.24
N SER A 17 11.36 18.54 -0.11
CA SER A 17 10.72 17.31 0.35
C SER A 17 11.35 16.72 1.61
N VAL A 18 12.41 17.34 2.12
CA VAL A 18 13.29 16.83 3.17
C VAL A 18 13.63 17.97 4.14
N GLY A 19 13.71 17.71 5.45
CA GLY A 19 14.00 18.77 6.43
C GLY A 19 15.32 19.51 6.16
N VAL A 20 15.43 20.77 6.64
CA VAL A 20 16.54 21.69 6.35
C VAL A 20 17.92 21.09 6.68
N ASP A 21 18.03 20.37 7.79
CA ASP A 21 19.29 19.76 8.22
C ASP A 21 19.74 18.61 7.32
N LEU A 22 18.79 17.76 6.92
CA LEU A 22 19.07 16.65 6.00
C LEU A 22 19.39 17.17 4.59
N ALA A 23 18.78 18.29 4.16
CA ALA A 23 19.12 18.93 2.89
C ALA A 23 20.59 19.44 2.83
N ARG A 24 21.17 19.83 3.97
CA ARG A 24 22.57 20.31 4.05
C ARG A 24 23.61 19.20 3.91
N VAL A 25 23.26 17.97 4.27
CA VAL A 25 24.17 16.80 4.23
C VAL A 25 23.98 15.92 3.00
N LEU A 26 23.00 16.23 2.15
CA LEU A 26 22.79 15.50 0.89
C LEU A 26 24.01 15.68 -0.03
N PRO A 27 24.45 14.59 -0.71
CA PRO A 27 25.54 14.69 -1.66
C PRO A 27 25.16 15.63 -2.81
N VAL A 28 25.89 16.75 -2.93
CA VAL A 28 25.72 17.71 -4.02
C VAL A 28 26.20 17.05 -5.31
N SER A 29 25.27 16.75 -6.22
CA SER A 29 25.58 16.16 -7.52
C SER A 29 24.93 16.94 -8.65
N ASP A 30 25.74 17.32 -9.65
CA ASP A 30 25.26 17.96 -10.87
C ASP A 30 24.48 16.99 -11.79
N LYS A 31 24.53 15.69 -11.50
CA LYS A 31 23.90 14.64 -12.30
C LYS A 31 22.55 14.23 -11.67
N PRO A 32 21.47 14.15 -12.47
CA PRO A 32 20.20 13.65 -11.98
C PRO A 32 20.30 12.20 -11.50
N TRP A 33 19.41 11.81 -10.59
CA TRP A 33 19.47 10.52 -9.87
C TRP A 33 19.51 9.29 -10.81
N TRP A 34 18.83 9.34 -11.96
CA TRP A 34 18.81 8.24 -12.95
C TRP A 34 20.12 8.08 -13.72
N LYS A 35 21.12 8.94 -13.48
CA LYS A 35 22.50 8.79 -13.98
C LYS A 35 23.48 8.37 -12.89
N GLN A 36 23.01 8.17 -11.66
CA GLN A 36 23.84 7.76 -10.53
C GLN A 36 23.69 6.24 -10.33
N PRO A 37 24.72 5.43 -10.62
CA PRO A 37 24.60 3.97 -10.63
C PRO A 37 24.19 3.36 -9.28
N TYR A 38 24.63 3.94 -8.15
CA TYR A 38 24.28 3.44 -6.82
C TYR A 38 22.79 3.63 -6.49
N LEU A 39 22.20 4.78 -6.87
CA LEU A 39 20.76 5.03 -6.72
C LEU A 39 19.92 4.14 -7.64
N ILE A 40 20.38 3.88 -8.87
CA ILE A 40 19.70 2.95 -9.77
C ILE A 40 19.72 1.54 -9.17
N ARG A 41 20.88 1.07 -8.70
CA ARG A 41 21.02 -0.24 -8.05
C ARG A 41 20.13 -0.36 -6.82
N LEU A 42 20.09 0.67 -5.96
CA LEU A 42 19.21 0.71 -4.80
C LEU A 42 17.74 0.59 -5.22
N ASN A 43 17.28 1.42 -6.14
CA ASN A 43 15.88 1.37 -6.61
C ASN A 43 15.53 0.02 -7.26
N LEU A 44 16.47 -0.61 -7.99
CA LEU A 44 16.27 -1.94 -8.56
C LEU A 44 16.15 -3.03 -7.48
N ILE A 45 16.94 -2.95 -6.41
CA ILE A 45 16.82 -3.88 -5.27
C ILE A 45 15.49 -3.66 -4.54
N LEU A 46 15.03 -2.41 -4.42
CA LEU A 46 13.74 -2.08 -3.80
C LEU A 46 12.54 -2.57 -4.62
N LEU A 47 12.70 -2.93 -5.90
CA LEU A 47 11.66 -3.65 -6.66
C LEU A 47 11.31 -5.00 -6.04
N VAL A 48 12.26 -5.66 -5.37
CA VAL A 48 12.04 -6.97 -4.73
C VAL A 48 10.90 -6.87 -3.69
N PRO A 49 10.99 -6.06 -2.63
CA PRO A 49 9.87 -5.90 -1.70
C PRO A 49 8.63 -5.24 -2.33
N LEU A 50 8.75 -4.46 -3.42
CA LEU A 50 7.58 -3.94 -4.14
C LEU A 50 6.76 -5.06 -4.79
N PHE A 51 7.40 -6.10 -5.33
CA PHE A 51 6.70 -7.25 -5.90
C PHE A 51 5.88 -8.05 -4.88
N SER A 52 6.12 -7.89 -3.57
CA SER A 52 5.25 -8.47 -2.54
C SER A 52 3.80 -7.96 -2.65
N SER A 53 3.63 -6.68 -3.01
CA SER A 53 2.31 -6.11 -3.29
C SER A 53 1.71 -6.67 -4.58
N ALA A 54 2.54 -6.86 -5.62
CA ALA A 54 2.12 -7.52 -6.86
C ALA A 54 1.64 -8.96 -6.63
N THR A 55 2.29 -9.74 -5.77
CA THR A 55 1.79 -11.07 -5.38
C THR A 55 0.37 -10.98 -4.80
N GLY A 56 0.12 -10.02 -3.90
CA GLY A 56 -1.21 -9.78 -3.34
C GLY A 56 -2.25 -9.35 -4.39
N GLY A 57 -1.83 -8.54 -5.36
CA GLY A 57 -2.65 -8.10 -6.49
C GLY A 57 -3.04 -9.20 -7.46
N TYR A 58 -2.11 -10.10 -7.75
CA TYR A 58 -2.38 -11.28 -8.56
C TYR A 58 -3.48 -12.13 -7.91
N ASP A 59 -3.34 -12.42 -6.62
CA ASP A 59 -4.27 -13.25 -5.86
C ASP A 59 -5.68 -12.64 -5.76
N GLY A 60 -5.74 -11.32 -5.57
CA GLY A 60 -6.99 -10.57 -5.51
C GLY A 60 -7.76 -10.58 -6.84
N SER A 61 -7.05 -10.36 -7.95
CA SER A 61 -7.63 -10.31 -9.31
C SER A 61 -7.95 -11.71 -9.87
N MET A 62 -7.13 -12.71 -9.55
CA MET A 62 -7.30 -14.08 -10.04
C MET A 62 -8.68 -14.64 -9.70
N MET A 63 -9.19 -14.32 -8.52
CA MET A 63 -10.48 -14.84 -8.09
C MET A 63 -11.65 -14.30 -8.93
N ASN A 64 -11.58 -13.03 -9.34
CA ASN A 64 -12.54 -12.47 -10.28
C ASN A 64 -12.48 -13.22 -11.61
N ALA A 65 -11.26 -13.47 -12.08
CA ALA A 65 -11.03 -14.12 -13.35
C ALA A 65 -11.42 -15.62 -13.36
N GLN A 66 -11.17 -16.36 -12.27
CA GLN A 66 -11.60 -17.76 -12.12
C GLN A 66 -13.11 -17.90 -12.13
N GLN A 67 -13.84 -16.92 -11.58
CA GLN A 67 -15.30 -16.87 -11.65
C GLN A 67 -15.85 -16.62 -13.06
N VAL A 68 -15.03 -16.21 -14.03
CA VAL A 68 -15.44 -16.10 -15.44
C VAL A 68 -15.34 -17.48 -16.14
N ILE A 69 -14.38 -18.31 -15.73
CA ILE A 69 -14.03 -19.56 -16.42
C ILE A 69 -15.10 -20.65 -16.20
N PRO A 70 -15.76 -21.15 -17.26
CA PRO A 70 -16.80 -22.18 -17.13
C PRO A 70 -16.29 -23.51 -16.55
N THR A 71 -15.09 -23.94 -16.95
CA THR A 71 -14.49 -25.21 -16.48
C THR A 71 -14.18 -25.21 -15.00
N TRP A 72 -13.79 -24.07 -14.42
CA TRP A 72 -13.60 -23.91 -12.98
C TRP A 72 -14.94 -24.07 -12.24
N LYS A 73 -16.00 -23.44 -12.77
CA LYS A 73 -17.34 -23.55 -12.19
C LYS A 73 -17.84 -25.00 -12.20
N SER A 74 -17.67 -25.74 -13.29
CA SER A 74 -18.11 -27.13 -13.35
C SER A 74 -17.27 -28.05 -12.47
N TYR A 75 -15.96 -27.81 -12.38
CA TYR A 75 -15.04 -28.65 -11.60
C TYR A 75 -15.34 -28.62 -10.10
N PHE A 76 -15.71 -27.46 -9.56
CA PHE A 76 -16.01 -27.26 -8.14
C PHE A 76 -17.52 -27.22 -7.82
N ASP A 77 -18.36 -27.82 -8.67
CA ASP A 77 -19.82 -27.93 -8.45
C ASP A 77 -20.51 -26.58 -8.24
N HIS A 78 -20.23 -25.63 -9.14
CA HIS A 78 -20.87 -24.31 -9.24
C HIS A 78 -20.98 -23.57 -7.89
N PRO A 79 -19.86 -23.17 -7.27
CA PRO A 79 -19.88 -22.51 -5.97
C PRO A 79 -20.69 -21.22 -6.02
N LYS A 80 -21.74 -21.15 -5.20
CA LYS A 80 -22.68 -20.02 -5.08
C LYS A 80 -22.88 -19.64 -3.60
N GLY A 81 -23.35 -18.41 -3.37
CA GLY A 81 -23.68 -17.91 -2.04
C GLY A 81 -22.52 -18.05 -1.05
N GLY A 82 -22.79 -18.67 0.11
CA GLY A 82 -21.82 -18.85 1.18
C GLY A 82 -20.56 -19.66 0.80
N LYS A 83 -20.65 -20.63 -0.13
CA LYS A 83 -19.45 -21.36 -0.61
C LYS A 83 -18.52 -20.41 -1.37
N LEU A 84 -19.06 -19.62 -2.29
CA LEU A 84 -18.27 -18.64 -3.04
C LEU A 84 -17.70 -17.54 -2.13
N GLY A 85 -18.49 -17.07 -1.16
CA GLY A 85 -18.02 -16.13 -0.14
C GLY A 85 -16.86 -16.71 0.68
N LEU A 86 -16.96 -17.97 1.10
CA LEU A 86 -15.94 -18.65 1.91
C LEU A 86 -14.60 -18.78 1.17
N VAL A 87 -14.58 -19.25 -0.09
CA VAL A 87 -13.32 -19.44 -0.84
C VAL A 87 -12.58 -18.10 -1.10
N ASN A 88 -13.31 -16.99 -1.08
CA ASN A 88 -12.76 -15.65 -1.20
C ASN A 88 -12.30 -15.11 0.16
N ALA A 89 -13.15 -15.21 1.18
CA ALA A 89 -12.89 -14.66 2.50
C ALA A 89 -11.78 -15.41 3.27
N ILE A 90 -11.64 -16.73 3.07
CA ILE A 90 -10.67 -17.55 3.80
C ILE A 90 -9.21 -17.10 3.58
N PHE A 91 -8.92 -16.49 2.43
CA PHE A 91 -7.63 -15.88 2.15
C PHE A 91 -7.31 -14.75 3.15
N TYR A 92 -8.30 -13.90 3.46
CA TYR A 92 -8.12 -12.82 4.43
C TYR A 92 -8.16 -13.32 5.87
N VAL A 93 -8.86 -14.42 6.16
CA VAL A 93 -8.75 -15.11 7.45
C VAL A 93 -7.31 -15.57 7.70
N GLY A 94 -6.66 -16.15 6.68
CA GLY A 94 -5.24 -16.50 6.74
C GLY A 94 -4.33 -15.29 6.97
N LYS A 95 -4.65 -14.14 6.36
CA LYS A 95 -3.91 -12.90 6.62
C LYS A 95 -4.04 -12.42 8.06
N VAL A 96 -5.26 -12.41 8.61
CA VAL A 96 -5.53 -12.00 9.99
C VAL A 96 -4.84 -12.93 10.99
N SER A 97 -4.86 -14.25 10.77
CA SER A 97 -4.24 -15.21 11.68
C SER A 97 -2.71 -15.12 11.69
N ALA A 98 -2.09 -14.82 10.53
CA ALA A 98 -0.64 -14.68 10.42
C ALA A 98 -0.12 -13.33 10.95
N LEU A 99 -0.91 -12.24 10.86
CA LEU A 99 -0.43 -10.87 11.11
C LEU A 99 0.22 -10.65 12.50
N PRO A 100 -0.31 -11.17 13.63
CA PRO A 100 0.36 -11.04 14.93
C PRO A 100 1.73 -11.74 14.97
N VAL A 101 1.82 -12.93 14.37
CA VAL A 101 3.05 -13.70 14.28
C VAL A 101 4.09 -12.97 13.44
N VAL A 102 3.68 -12.44 12.28
CA VAL A 102 4.54 -11.66 11.38
C VAL A 102 5.09 -10.42 12.07
N THR A 103 4.25 -9.72 12.86
CA THR A 103 4.66 -8.51 13.57
C THR A 103 5.78 -8.85 14.57
N ILE A 104 5.59 -9.89 15.41
CA ILE A 104 6.59 -10.33 16.39
C ILE A 104 7.88 -10.81 15.71
N LEU A 105 7.77 -11.57 14.62
CA LEU A 105 8.93 -12.06 13.90
C LEU A 105 9.69 -10.92 13.23
N SER A 106 9.02 -9.95 12.62
CA SER A 106 9.67 -8.82 11.95
C SER A 106 10.47 -7.96 12.90
N ASP A 107 10.00 -7.81 14.14
CA ASP A 107 10.73 -7.09 15.18
C ASP A 107 11.93 -7.90 15.69
N ARG A 108 11.77 -9.22 15.92
CA ARG A 108 12.81 -10.07 16.53
C ARG A 108 13.92 -10.53 15.59
N ILE A 109 13.59 -10.89 14.35
CA ILE A 109 14.55 -11.54 13.43
C ILE A 109 14.85 -10.70 12.18
N GLY A 110 14.33 -9.46 12.14
CA GLY A 110 14.51 -8.53 11.04
C GLY A 110 13.38 -8.62 10.01
N ARG A 111 13.36 -7.70 9.05
CA ARG A 111 12.30 -7.60 8.05
C ARG A 111 12.53 -8.60 6.90
N ARG A 112 13.79 -8.92 6.59
CA ARG A 112 14.16 -9.76 5.43
C ARG A 112 13.78 -11.24 5.57
N LYS A 113 13.89 -11.81 6.77
CA LYS A 113 13.62 -13.24 7.01
C LYS A 113 12.12 -13.60 6.99
N PRO A 114 11.21 -12.82 7.58
CA PRO A 114 9.77 -13.03 7.42
C PRO A 114 9.33 -12.98 5.96
N ILE A 115 9.88 -12.05 5.15
CA ILE A 115 9.62 -12.00 3.71
C ILE A 115 10.00 -13.34 3.04
N LEU A 116 11.19 -13.88 3.34
CA LEU A 116 11.61 -15.18 2.80
C LEU A 116 10.63 -16.31 3.16
N LEU A 117 10.20 -16.38 4.43
CA LEU A 117 9.22 -17.36 4.87
C LEU A 117 7.90 -17.21 4.10
N GLY A 118 7.43 -15.97 3.93
CA GLY A 118 6.25 -15.67 3.13
C GLY A 118 6.37 -16.09 1.66
N LEU A 119 7.53 -15.88 1.04
CA LEU A 119 7.81 -16.28 -0.35
C LEU A 119 7.73 -17.80 -0.52
N VAL A 120 8.40 -18.56 0.36
CA VAL A 120 8.41 -20.03 0.31
C VAL A 120 6.99 -20.57 0.53
N LEU A 121 6.28 -20.09 1.55
CA LEU A 121 4.90 -20.51 1.83
C LEU A 121 3.95 -20.14 0.67
N CYS A 122 4.17 -19.01 0.01
CA CYS A 122 3.35 -18.57 -1.12
C CYS A 122 3.55 -19.48 -2.33
N ILE A 123 4.79 -19.88 -2.64
CA ILE A 123 5.08 -20.85 -3.71
C ILE A 123 4.43 -22.20 -3.41
N VAL A 124 4.55 -22.70 -2.18
CA VAL A 124 3.90 -23.95 -1.75
C VAL A 124 2.38 -23.85 -1.88
N GLY A 125 1.77 -22.77 -1.37
CA GLY A 125 0.33 -22.54 -1.48
C GLY A 125 -0.14 -22.48 -2.93
N THR A 126 0.66 -21.87 -3.82
CA THR A 126 0.38 -21.79 -5.25
C THR A 126 0.39 -23.17 -5.90
N VAL A 127 1.39 -24.00 -5.59
CA VAL A 127 1.47 -25.38 -6.11
C VAL A 127 0.26 -26.20 -5.66
N ILE A 128 -0.12 -26.11 -4.38
CA ILE A 128 -1.32 -26.79 -3.87
C ILE A 128 -2.58 -26.28 -4.58
N GLN A 129 -2.71 -24.97 -4.81
CA GLN A 129 -3.86 -24.40 -5.51
C GLN A 129 -3.95 -24.87 -6.97
N ALA A 130 -2.82 -24.85 -7.70
CA ALA A 130 -2.77 -25.30 -9.09
C ALA A 130 -3.03 -26.81 -9.21
N ALA A 131 -2.62 -27.60 -8.21
CA ALA A 131 -2.84 -29.04 -8.12
C ALA A 131 -4.18 -29.42 -7.45
N ALA A 132 -5.06 -28.46 -7.15
CA ALA A 132 -6.27 -28.73 -6.39
C ALA A 132 -7.18 -29.77 -7.10
N VAL A 133 -7.54 -30.83 -6.36
CA VAL A 133 -8.44 -31.91 -6.79
C VAL A 133 -9.80 -31.90 -6.08
N SER A 134 -9.93 -31.12 -5.01
CA SER A 134 -11.15 -31.00 -4.23
C SER A 134 -11.37 -29.56 -3.77
N TYR A 135 -12.62 -29.22 -3.46
CA TYR A 135 -12.95 -27.90 -2.92
C TYR A 135 -12.23 -27.61 -1.60
N GLY A 136 -12.06 -28.61 -0.73
CA GLY A 136 -11.32 -28.47 0.52
C GLY A 136 -9.84 -28.13 0.31
N MET A 137 -9.20 -28.74 -0.69
CA MET A 137 -7.81 -28.43 -1.07
C MET A 137 -7.67 -27.01 -1.62
N LEU A 138 -8.66 -26.54 -2.39
CA LEU A 138 -8.73 -25.15 -2.83
C LEU A 138 -8.89 -24.19 -1.64
N VAL A 139 -9.79 -24.47 -0.70
CA VAL A 139 -9.99 -23.62 0.50
C VAL A 139 -8.72 -23.57 1.36
N PHE A 140 -8.07 -24.71 1.59
CA PHE A 140 -6.83 -24.78 2.37
C PHE A 140 -5.67 -24.04 1.70
N SER A 141 -5.47 -24.22 0.39
CA SER A 141 -4.43 -23.48 -0.34
C SER A 141 -4.66 -21.97 -0.28
N ARG A 142 -5.91 -21.51 -0.36
CA ARG A 142 -6.29 -20.10 -0.22
C ARG A 142 -5.99 -19.56 1.18
N TYR A 143 -6.28 -20.32 2.23
CA TYR A 143 -5.87 -19.97 3.59
C TYR A 143 -4.35 -19.81 3.70
N LEU A 144 -3.60 -20.80 3.19
CA LEU A 144 -2.14 -20.80 3.24
C LEU A 144 -1.53 -19.63 2.47
N LEU A 145 -2.03 -19.33 1.28
CA LEU A 145 -1.64 -18.16 0.48
C LEU A 145 -1.96 -16.85 1.20
N GLY A 146 -3.11 -16.79 1.88
CA GLY A 146 -3.48 -15.69 2.76
C GLY A 146 -2.43 -15.46 3.85
N ALA A 147 -2.11 -16.50 4.62
CA ALA A 147 -1.09 -16.44 5.65
C ALA A 147 0.28 -16.04 5.07
N ALA A 148 0.71 -16.68 3.99
CA ALA A 148 1.98 -16.42 3.32
C ALA A 148 2.11 -14.96 2.85
N THR A 149 1.05 -14.40 2.28
CA THR A 149 1.06 -13.00 1.81
C THR A 149 1.08 -12.00 2.95
N ALA A 150 0.63 -12.34 4.16
CA ALA A 150 0.82 -11.46 5.33
C ALA A 150 2.29 -11.34 5.75
N PHE A 151 3.06 -12.44 5.67
CA PHE A 151 4.51 -12.46 5.91
C PHE A 151 5.30 -11.59 4.94
N MET A 152 4.73 -11.28 3.78
CA MET A 152 5.30 -10.35 2.81
C MET A 152 4.74 -8.92 2.99
N ALA A 153 3.43 -8.79 3.21
CA ALA A 153 2.73 -7.51 3.13
C ALA A 153 3.03 -6.52 4.28
N GLN A 154 3.32 -7.03 5.47
CA GLN A 154 3.63 -6.18 6.63
C GLN A 154 5.09 -5.68 6.62
N PRO A 155 6.12 -6.54 6.45
CA PRO A 155 7.51 -6.09 6.54
C PRO A 155 8.03 -5.37 5.28
N SER A 156 7.48 -5.65 4.10
CA SER A 156 7.95 -5.05 2.83
C SER A 156 7.89 -3.51 2.80
N PRO A 157 6.77 -2.84 3.11
CA PRO A 157 6.71 -1.38 3.10
C PRO A 157 7.62 -0.74 4.16
N LEU A 158 7.83 -1.41 5.30
CA LEU A 158 8.77 -0.96 6.33
C LEU A 158 10.21 -1.04 5.81
N LEU A 159 10.59 -2.19 5.23
CA LEU A 159 11.91 -2.39 4.66
C LEU A 159 12.21 -1.40 3.52
N ILE A 160 11.22 -1.11 2.66
CA ILE A 160 11.33 -0.09 1.63
C ILE A 160 11.59 1.29 2.24
N THR A 161 10.82 1.67 3.26
CA THR A 161 10.94 2.99 3.90
C THR A 161 12.29 3.15 4.62
N GLU A 162 12.81 2.07 5.21
CA GLU A 162 14.05 2.04 5.99
C GLU A 162 15.31 1.94 5.11
N LEU A 163 15.19 1.49 3.86
CA LEU A 163 16.29 1.38 2.89
C LEU A 163 16.27 2.46 1.79
N ALA A 164 15.13 3.12 1.58
CA ALA A 164 15.01 4.10 0.53
C ALA A 164 15.89 5.32 0.81
N PHE A 165 16.57 5.78 -0.25
CA PHE A 165 17.31 7.03 -0.22
C PHE A 165 16.37 8.18 0.20
N PRO A 166 16.80 9.11 1.07
CA PRO A 166 15.87 10.03 1.74
C PRO A 166 14.95 10.83 0.82
N THR A 167 15.46 11.34 -0.31
CA THR A 167 14.66 12.11 -1.28
C THR A 167 13.68 11.27 -2.11
N HIS A 168 13.86 9.94 -2.14
CA HIS A 168 13.01 9.01 -2.88
C HIS A 168 11.99 8.29 -1.99
N ARG A 169 12.21 8.32 -0.66
CA ARG A 169 11.46 7.55 0.34
C ARG A 169 9.94 7.66 0.19
N GLY A 170 9.39 8.87 0.17
CA GLY A 170 7.94 9.08 0.06
C GLY A 170 7.35 8.45 -1.21
N LYS A 171 8.00 8.67 -2.36
CA LYS A 171 7.55 8.15 -3.66
C LYS A 171 7.59 6.63 -3.72
N ILE A 172 8.69 6.02 -3.30
CA ILE A 172 8.85 4.56 -3.40
C ILE A 172 7.97 3.81 -2.38
N THR A 173 7.73 4.39 -1.21
CA THR A 173 6.76 3.85 -0.24
C THR A 173 5.33 3.93 -0.79
N ALA A 174 4.95 5.03 -1.46
CA ALA A 174 3.64 5.14 -2.11
C ALA A 174 3.48 4.19 -3.32
N LEU A 175 4.59 3.90 -4.03
CA LEU A 175 4.59 2.92 -5.12
C LEU A 175 4.31 1.49 -4.63
N TYR A 176 4.53 1.18 -3.35
CA TYR A 176 4.29 -0.17 -2.80
C TYR A 176 2.89 -0.68 -3.10
N GLN A 177 1.85 0.01 -2.66
CA GLN A 177 0.48 -0.48 -2.88
C GLN A 177 0.07 -0.36 -4.35
N THR A 178 0.70 0.52 -5.11
CA THR A 178 0.47 0.67 -6.55
C THR A 178 0.90 -0.57 -7.34
N PHE A 179 1.95 -1.28 -6.89
CA PHE A 179 2.40 -2.54 -7.50
C PHE A 179 1.38 -3.67 -7.40
N PHE A 180 0.34 -3.53 -6.56
CA PHE A 180 -0.83 -4.43 -6.58
C PHE A 180 -1.38 -4.56 -8.00
N TYR A 181 -1.50 -3.46 -8.74
CA TYR A 181 -2.02 -3.51 -10.10
C TYR A 181 -1.11 -4.23 -11.09
N PHE A 182 0.19 -4.27 -10.85
CA PHE A 182 1.12 -5.07 -11.67
C PHE A 182 0.76 -6.56 -11.61
N GLY A 183 0.44 -7.04 -10.42
CA GLY A 183 -0.08 -8.39 -10.21
C GLY A 183 -1.46 -8.59 -10.83
N ALA A 184 -2.35 -7.63 -10.61
CA ALA A 184 -3.73 -7.70 -11.09
C ALA A 184 -3.81 -7.73 -12.62
N ILE A 185 -2.96 -6.96 -13.32
CA ILE A 185 -2.80 -6.96 -14.78
C ILE A 185 -2.35 -8.35 -15.23
N LEU A 186 -1.26 -8.88 -14.68
CA LEU A 186 -0.76 -10.20 -15.10
C LEU A 186 -1.84 -11.27 -14.94
N SER A 187 -2.58 -11.25 -13.83
CA SER A 187 -3.67 -12.18 -13.56
C SER A 187 -4.84 -12.04 -14.55
N ALA A 188 -5.30 -10.81 -14.80
CA ALA A 188 -6.42 -10.53 -15.70
C ALA A 188 -6.10 -10.95 -17.14
N TRP A 189 -4.89 -10.64 -17.63
CA TRP A 189 -4.46 -10.97 -18.99
C TRP A 189 -4.11 -12.45 -19.17
N ALA A 190 -3.51 -13.09 -18.16
CA ALA A 190 -3.32 -14.54 -18.18
C ALA A 190 -4.67 -15.27 -18.29
N SER A 191 -5.66 -14.82 -17.52
CA SER A 191 -7.00 -15.42 -17.55
C SER A 191 -7.75 -15.12 -18.85
N PHE A 192 -7.57 -13.92 -19.43
CA PHE A 192 -8.09 -13.60 -20.76
C PHE A 192 -7.51 -14.55 -21.82
N GLY A 193 -6.20 -14.81 -21.78
CA GLY A 193 -5.55 -15.76 -22.69
C GLY A 193 -6.04 -17.20 -22.52
N THR A 194 -6.46 -17.58 -21.31
CA THR A 194 -6.89 -18.96 -21.01
C THR A 194 -8.40 -19.17 -21.04
N VAL A 195 -9.21 -18.12 -21.21
CA VAL A 195 -10.68 -18.20 -21.12
C VAL A 195 -11.31 -19.14 -22.16
N HIS A 196 -10.66 -19.33 -23.30
CA HIS A 196 -11.13 -20.17 -24.41
C HIS A 196 -10.63 -21.62 -24.33
N LEU A 197 -9.79 -21.97 -23.36
CA LEU A 197 -9.36 -23.35 -23.15
C LEU A 197 -10.50 -24.19 -22.59
N SER A 198 -10.78 -25.32 -23.24
CA SER A 198 -11.76 -26.31 -22.77
C SER A 198 -11.20 -27.24 -21.68
N SER A 199 -9.89 -27.22 -21.45
CA SER A 199 -9.21 -28.05 -20.44
C SER A 199 -9.22 -27.41 -19.06
N ASN A 200 -8.98 -28.21 -18.01
CA ASN A 200 -8.74 -27.73 -16.63
C ASN A 200 -7.54 -26.76 -16.56
N TRP A 201 -6.65 -26.78 -17.55
CA TRP A 201 -5.59 -25.78 -17.70
C TRP A 201 -6.10 -24.33 -17.85
N ALA A 202 -7.37 -24.13 -18.21
CA ALA A 202 -7.98 -22.81 -18.26
C ALA A 202 -7.85 -22.05 -16.93
N TRP A 203 -8.05 -22.74 -15.81
CA TRP A 203 -7.94 -22.16 -14.46
C TRP A 203 -6.67 -22.57 -13.72
N ARG A 204 -6.11 -23.77 -14.00
CA ARG A 204 -4.85 -24.23 -13.41
C ARG A 204 -3.64 -23.45 -13.92
N GLY A 205 -3.66 -23.02 -15.20
CA GLY A 205 -2.59 -22.21 -15.78
C GLY A 205 -2.42 -20.86 -15.07
N PRO A 206 -3.48 -20.02 -14.97
CA PRO A 206 -3.43 -18.79 -14.20
C PRO A 206 -3.14 -19.03 -12.72
N ALA A 207 -3.64 -20.13 -12.12
CA ALA A 207 -3.28 -20.47 -10.74
C ALA A 207 -1.78 -20.76 -10.60
N ALA A 208 -1.15 -21.50 -11.51
CA ALA A 208 0.29 -21.77 -11.46
C ALA A 208 1.13 -20.51 -11.69
N LEU A 209 0.69 -19.62 -12.58
CA LEU A 209 1.38 -18.36 -12.89
C LEU A 209 1.42 -17.40 -11.69
N GLN A 210 0.59 -17.60 -10.68
CA GLN A 210 0.65 -16.85 -9.42
C GLN A 210 2.03 -16.88 -8.74
N ALA A 211 2.80 -17.96 -8.94
CA ALA A 211 4.15 -18.10 -8.40
C ALA A 211 5.18 -17.17 -9.07
N PHE A 212 4.82 -16.48 -10.16
CA PHE A 212 5.74 -15.64 -10.94
C PHE A 212 6.46 -14.57 -10.10
N PHE A 213 5.72 -13.71 -9.41
CA PHE A 213 6.32 -12.65 -8.58
C PHE A 213 7.05 -13.20 -7.35
N PRO A 214 6.52 -14.20 -6.60
CA PRO A 214 7.28 -14.84 -5.53
C PRO A 214 8.60 -15.48 -6.00
N VAL A 215 8.62 -16.14 -7.15
CA VAL A 215 9.84 -16.77 -7.69
C VAL A 215 10.86 -15.70 -8.06
N ILE A 216 10.45 -14.62 -8.75
CA ILE A 216 11.34 -13.49 -9.04
C ILE A 216 11.92 -12.91 -7.74
N GLN A 217 11.08 -12.65 -6.74
CA GLN A 217 11.53 -12.14 -5.46
C GLN A 217 12.52 -13.08 -4.76
N LEU A 218 12.26 -14.39 -4.80
CA LEU A 218 13.14 -15.39 -4.23
C LEU A 218 14.50 -15.44 -4.95
N SER A 219 14.52 -15.31 -6.28
CA SER A 219 15.76 -15.25 -7.07
C SER A 219 16.65 -14.07 -6.71
N PHE A 220 16.06 -12.92 -6.36
CA PHE A 220 16.80 -11.70 -5.99
C PHE A 220 16.92 -11.47 -4.48
N TRP A 221 16.42 -12.39 -3.65
CA TRP A 221 16.43 -12.25 -2.19
C TRP A 221 17.83 -12.09 -1.58
N TRP A 222 18.86 -12.69 -2.20
CA TRP A 222 20.25 -12.57 -1.73
C TRP A 222 20.81 -11.15 -1.80
N PHE A 223 20.29 -10.33 -2.71
CA PHE A 223 20.73 -8.95 -2.90
C PHE A 223 20.03 -7.94 -1.97
N LEU A 224 18.94 -8.37 -1.33
CA LEU A 224 18.15 -7.52 -0.43
C LEU A 224 18.88 -7.36 0.91
N PRO A 225 19.36 -6.16 1.27
CA PRO A 225 19.95 -5.92 2.59
C PRO A 225 18.86 -5.95 3.68
N GLU A 226 19.29 -6.13 4.93
CA GLU A 226 18.43 -5.92 6.09
C GLU A 226 18.36 -4.42 6.43
N SER A 227 17.31 -4.03 7.14
CA SER A 227 17.13 -2.65 7.59
C SER A 227 18.30 -2.13 8.45
N PRO A 228 18.95 -1.00 8.10
CA PRO A 228 19.95 -0.34 8.93
C PRO A 228 19.42 0.01 10.32
N ARG A 229 18.15 0.41 10.41
CA ARG A 229 17.50 0.73 11.69
C ARG A 229 17.33 -0.50 12.57
N TRP A 230 16.94 -1.64 12.00
CA TRP A 230 16.87 -2.90 12.74
C TRP A 230 18.25 -3.36 13.21
N LEU A 231 19.27 -3.22 12.36
CA LEU A 231 20.64 -3.59 12.68
C LEU A 231 21.16 -2.76 13.87
N LEU A 232 20.95 -1.44 13.87
CA LEU A 232 21.30 -0.57 14.99
C LEU A 232 20.52 -0.91 16.28
N ALA A 233 19.23 -1.21 16.17
CA ALA A 233 18.42 -1.58 17.33
C ALA A 233 18.91 -2.87 18.02
N ASN A 234 19.51 -3.78 17.24
CA ASN A 234 20.13 -5.03 17.71
C ASN A 234 21.66 -4.91 17.89
N GLU A 235 22.20 -3.69 18.05
CA GLU A 235 23.60 -3.44 18.38
C GLU A 235 24.60 -3.88 17.29
N ARG A 236 24.13 -4.00 16.05
CA ARG A 236 24.93 -4.35 14.85
C ARG A 236 25.30 -3.09 14.04
N SER A 237 25.95 -2.14 14.71
CA SER A 237 26.27 -0.82 14.15
C SER A 237 27.14 -0.87 12.90
N GLU A 238 28.15 -1.74 12.86
CA GLU A 238 29.06 -1.87 11.71
C GLU A 238 28.33 -2.35 10.45
N GLU A 239 27.42 -3.32 10.60
CA GLU A 239 26.62 -3.80 9.49
C GLU A 239 25.67 -2.72 8.99
N ALA A 240 25.02 -1.98 9.90
CA ALA A 240 24.16 -0.86 9.54
C ALA A 240 24.92 0.21 8.75
N ARG A 241 26.12 0.59 9.22
CA ARG A 241 27.01 1.54 8.54
C ARG A 241 27.39 1.03 7.16
N SER A 242 27.76 -0.24 7.02
CA SER A 242 28.14 -0.82 5.71
C SER A 242 27.01 -0.74 4.67
N VAL A 243 25.76 -0.93 5.09
CA VAL A 243 24.58 -0.81 4.21
C VAL A 243 24.40 0.64 3.77
N LEU A 244 24.45 1.60 4.70
CA LEU A 244 24.31 3.03 4.39
C LEU A 244 25.46 3.55 3.53
N VAL A 245 26.71 3.18 3.81
CA VAL A 245 27.86 3.53 2.96
C VAL A 245 27.66 3.04 1.53
N LYS A 246 27.25 1.79 1.37
CA LYS A 246 27.06 1.18 0.04
C LYS A 246 25.93 1.83 -0.76
N TYR A 247 24.79 2.11 -0.12
CA TYR A 247 23.57 2.51 -0.83
C TYR A 247 23.26 4.02 -0.76
N HIS A 248 23.71 4.73 0.26
CA HIS A 248 23.48 6.17 0.44
C HIS A 248 24.76 6.99 0.28
N GLY A 249 25.91 6.45 0.72
CA GLY A 249 27.22 7.09 0.61
C GLY A 249 27.98 6.85 -0.71
N ASN A 250 27.42 6.09 -1.66
CA ASN A 250 28.11 5.67 -2.90
C ASN A 250 29.49 5.01 -2.65
N GLY A 251 29.64 4.30 -1.52
CA GLY A 251 30.88 3.67 -1.09
C GLY A 251 31.82 4.58 -0.28
N ASP A 252 31.44 5.83 -0.03
CA ASP A 252 32.20 6.76 0.80
C ASP A 252 31.85 6.60 2.29
N GLU A 253 32.81 6.10 3.08
CA GLU A 253 32.68 5.94 4.53
C GLU A 253 32.68 7.27 5.30
N ALA A 254 33.19 8.33 4.69
CA ALA A 254 33.26 9.68 5.25
C ALA A 254 32.07 10.56 4.81
N SER A 255 31.09 9.99 4.10
CA SER A 255 29.91 10.71 3.64
C SER A 255 29.17 11.39 4.82
N PRO A 256 28.96 12.72 4.78
CA PRO A 256 28.21 13.44 5.82
C PRO A 256 26.78 12.90 5.99
N LEU A 257 26.15 12.46 4.90
CA LEU A 257 24.82 11.85 4.92
C LEU A 257 24.79 10.58 5.77
N VAL A 258 25.78 9.70 5.61
CA VAL A 258 25.84 8.43 6.35
C VAL A 258 26.04 8.68 7.83
N GLN A 259 26.91 9.63 8.20
CA GLN A 259 27.12 10.01 9.60
C GLN A 259 25.85 10.60 10.20
N PHE A 260 25.18 11.49 9.47
CA PHE A 260 23.92 12.08 9.89
C PHE A 260 22.84 11.02 10.12
N GLU A 261 22.60 10.11 9.16
CA GLU A 261 21.60 9.05 9.30
C GLU A 261 21.94 8.07 10.43
N MET A 262 23.21 7.71 10.61
CA MET A 262 23.64 6.87 11.74
C MET A 262 23.34 7.54 13.09
N ASN A 263 23.70 8.81 13.24
CA ASN A 263 23.47 9.57 14.47
C ASN A 263 21.97 9.76 14.76
N GLU A 264 21.18 10.11 13.74
CA GLU A 264 19.72 10.27 13.85
C GLU A 264 19.06 8.97 14.35
N ILE A 265 19.43 7.83 13.75
CA ILE A 265 18.87 6.53 14.13
C ILE A 265 19.32 6.13 15.53
N GLN A 266 20.59 6.32 15.88
CA GLN A 266 21.13 5.99 17.19
C GLN A 266 20.49 6.81 18.30
N GLU A 267 20.34 8.12 18.09
CA GLU A 267 19.72 9.00 19.08
C GLU A 267 18.24 8.64 19.29
N THR A 268 17.51 8.34 18.20
CA THR A 268 16.13 7.86 18.30
C THR A 268 16.03 6.59 19.14
N ILE A 269 16.90 5.60 18.89
CA ILE A 269 16.92 4.32 19.64
C ILE A 269 17.32 4.54 21.09
N ARG A 270 18.25 5.47 21.36
CA ARG A 270 18.69 5.81 22.72
C ARG A 270 17.54 6.39 23.53
N ILE A 271 16.84 7.39 23.00
CA ILE A 271 15.67 7.99 23.63
C ILE A 271 14.60 6.91 23.91
N GLU A 272 14.37 6.00 22.96
CA GLU A 272 13.42 4.89 23.14
C GLU A 272 13.81 3.94 24.27
N ARG A 273 15.10 3.60 24.40
CA ARG A 273 15.62 2.76 25.48
C ARG A 273 15.53 3.46 26.83
N GLU A 274 15.89 4.74 26.90
CA GLU A 274 15.86 5.55 28.14
C GLU A 274 14.43 5.71 28.68
N LEU A 275 13.42 5.77 27.80
CA LEU A 275 12.01 5.85 28.20
C LEU A 275 11.40 4.51 28.65
N ASN A 276 12.19 3.41 28.74
CA ASN A 276 11.71 2.05 29.05
C ASN A 276 10.48 1.63 28.23
N ALA A 277 10.35 2.19 27.03
CA ALA A 277 9.14 2.06 26.23
C ALA A 277 9.17 0.74 25.46
N GLN A 278 8.78 -0.36 26.10
CA GLN A 278 8.43 -1.57 25.35
C GLN A 278 7.17 -1.29 24.54
N SER A 279 7.29 -1.25 23.21
CA SER A 279 6.17 -1.01 22.29
C SER A 279 5.09 -2.08 22.43
N GLY A 280 4.04 -1.75 23.16
CA GLY A 280 2.88 -2.62 23.37
C GLY A 280 1.68 -2.19 22.53
N TRP A 281 0.79 -3.13 22.21
CA TRP A 281 -0.52 -2.81 21.63
C TRP A 281 -1.33 -1.82 22.48
N LYS A 282 -1.08 -1.78 23.80
CA LYS A 282 -1.69 -0.81 24.72
C LYS A 282 -1.24 0.63 24.46
N ASP A 283 -0.03 0.83 23.95
CA ASP A 283 0.52 2.17 23.70
C ASP A 283 -0.21 2.91 22.57
N LEU A 284 -0.82 2.15 21.65
CA LEU A 284 -1.65 2.69 20.58
C LEU A 284 -2.87 3.45 21.12
N ILE A 285 -3.33 3.14 22.32
CA ILE A 285 -4.52 3.78 22.92
C ILE A 285 -4.22 4.54 24.21
N ALA A 286 -2.96 4.52 24.68
CA ALA A 286 -2.56 5.10 25.95
C ALA A 286 -2.76 6.63 26.00
N THR A 287 -2.29 7.35 24.98
CA THR A 287 -2.36 8.82 24.95
C THR A 287 -3.52 9.33 24.06
N PRO A 288 -4.07 10.53 24.30
CA PRO A 288 -5.07 11.14 23.42
C PRO A 288 -4.60 11.24 21.96
N ALA A 289 -3.33 11.61 21.76
CA ALA A 289 -2.69 11.67 20.44
C ALA A 289 -2.66 10.29 19.76
N ASN A 290 -2.24 9.24 20.47
CA ASN A 290 -2.19 7.89 19.92
C ASN A 290 -3.59 7.35 19.64
N ARG A 291 -4.59 7.64 20.49
CA ARG A 291 -6.00 7.29 20.22
C ARG A 291 -6.50 7.92 18.91
N ARG A 292 -6.15 9.18 18.64
CA ARG A 292 -6.50 9.84 17.37
C ARG A 292 -5.80 9.18 16.18
N ARG A 293 -4.49 8.89 16.29
CA ARG A 293 -3.72 8.16 15.26
C ARG A 293 -4.32 6.78 14.98
N SER A 294 -4.65 6.02 16.03
CA SER A 294 -5.27 4.69 15.93
C SER A 294 -6.69 4.74 15.37
N ALA A 295 -7.50 5.74 15.72
CA ALA A 295 -8.82 5.94 15.13
C ALA A 295 -8.70 6.21 13.62
N ILE A 296 -7.75 7.05 13.21
CA ILE A 296 -7.45 7.30 11.79
C ILE A 296 -7.00 6.00 11.10
N ALA A 297 -6.07 5.25 11.70
CA ALA A 297 -5.58 3.98 11.16
C ALA A 297 -6.70 2.95 10.94
N ILE A 298 -7.57 2.76 11.93
CA ILE A 298 -8.71 1.82 11.86
C ILE A 298 -9.71 2.30 10.80
N SER A 299 -10.08 3.58 10.83
CA SER A 299 -11.04 4.15 9.89
C SER A 299 -10.53 4.10 8.45
N LEU A 300 -9.24 4.38 8.22
CA LEU A 300 -8.61 4.29 6.90
C LEU A 300 -8.65 2.85 6.36
N GLY A 301 -8.26 1.88 7.18
CA GLY A 301 -8.29 0.47 6.79
C GLY A 301 -9.71 0.01 6.42
N PHE A 302 -10.70 0.38 7.23
CA PHE A 302 -12.11 0.05 6.99
C PHE A 302 -12.65 0.75 5.74
N PHE A 303 -12.48 2.06 5.62
CA PHE A 303 -12.96 2.88 4.50
C PHE A 303 -12.35 2.47 3.17
N SER A 304 -11.09 2.04 3.16
CA SER A 304 -10.42 1.54 1.94
C SER A 304 -11.14 0.35 1.30
N GLN A 305 -11.95 -0.39 2.05
CA GLN A 305 -12.68 -1.57 1.61
C GLN A 305 -14.20 -1.37 1.53
N TRP A 306 -14.74 -0.43 2.31
CA TRP A 306 -16.18 -0.14 2.37
C TRP A 306 -16.66 0.99 1.47
N CYS A 307 -15.75 1.65 0.75
CA CYS A 307 -16.10 2.64 -0.28
C CYS A 307 -16.68 2.05 -1.57
N GLY A 308 -16.86 0.71 -1.64
CA GLY A 308 -17.50 0.01 -2.76
C GLY A 308 -16.55 -0.65 -3.76
N ASN A 309 -15.23 -0.61 -3.52
CA ASN A 309 -14.24 -1.19 -4.42
C ASN A 309 -14.39 -2.72 -4.53
N GLY A 310 -14.73 -3.39 -3.42
CA GLY A 310 -14.84 -4.85 -3.36
C GLY A 310 -15.92 -5.44 -4.27
N VAL A 311 -16.97 -4.68 -4.60
CA VAL A 311 -18.00 -5.13 -5.54
C VAL A 311 -17.41 -5.34 -6.93
N VAL A 312 -16.58 -4.41 -7.40
CA VAL A 312 -15.97 -4.55 -8.72
C VAL A 312 -14.74 -5.44 -8.65
N SER A 313 -13.85 -5.24 -7.68
CA SER A 313 -12.58 -5.98 -7.58
C SER A 313 -12.79 -7.49 -7.57
N TYR A 314 -13.82 -7.99 -6.88
CA TYR A 314 -14.05 -9.43 -6.71
C TYR A 314 -15.27 -9.98 -7.45
N TYR A 315 -16.20 -9.11 -7.87
CA TYR A 315 -17.47 -9.50 -8.47
C TYR A 315 -17.84 -8.69 -9.72
N LEU A 316 -16.86 -8.11 -10.44
CA LEU A 316 -17.08 -7.41 -11.72
C LEU A 316 -17.97 -8.24 -12.66
N THR A 317 -17.73 -9.54 -12.77
CA THR A 317 -18.55 -10.46 -13.58
C THR A 317 -20.03 -10.42 -13.20
N LEU A 318 -20.36 -10.35 -11.91
CA LEU A 318 -21.75 -10.27 -11.46
C LEU A 318 -22.39 -8.92 -11.84
N VAL A 319 -21.62 -7.83 -11.69
CA VAL A 319 -22.03 -6.48 -12.11
C VAL A 319 -22.28 -6.42 -13.62
N LEU A 320 -21.36 -6.96 -14.43
CA LEU A 320 -21.48 -6.95 -15.89
C LEU A 320 -22.67 -7.79 -16.35
N ASN A 321 -22.90 -8.95 -15.72
CA ASN A 321 -24.08 -9.76 -15.96
C ASN A 321 -25.39 -9.02 -15.64
N SER A 322 -25.44 -8.20 -14.57
CA SER A 322 -26.65 -7.46 -14.19
C SER A 322 -27.04 -6.41 -15.22
N VAL A 323 -26.07 -5.91 -15.99
CA VAL A 323 -26.25 -4.92 -17.06
C VAL A 323 -26.29 -5.53 -18.47
N GLY A 324 -26.45 -6.86 -18.57
CA GLY A 324 -26.63 -7.56 -19.85
C GLY A 324 -25.34 -7.90 -20.60
N ILE A 325 -24.17 -7.70 -20.00
CA ILE A 325 -22.87 -8.07 -20.59
C ILE A 325 -22.47 -9.44 -20.06
N THR A 326 -22.81 -10.48 -20.80
CA THR A 326 -22.64 -11.88 -20.37
C THR A 326 -21.49 -12.63 -21.06
N SER A 327 -20.91 -12.04 -22.11
CA SER A 327 -19.81 -12.68 -22.86
C SER A 327 -18.54 -12.75 -22.01
N PRO A 328 -17.99 -13.96 -21.75
CA PRO A 328 -16.77 -14.13 -20.96
C PRO A 328 -15.57 -13.34 -21.50
N THR A 329 -15.42 -13.28 -22.83
CA THR A 329 -14.35 -12.53 -23.49
C THR A 329 -14.47 -11.03 -23.23
N HIS A 330 -15.68 -10.47 -23.33
CA HIS A 330 -15.89 -9.05 -23.06
C HIS A 330 -15.66 -8.71 -21.58
N GLN A 331 -16.13 -9.57 -20.66
CA GLN A 331 -15.91 -9.38 -19.23
C GLN A 331 -14.43 -9.43 -18.86
N ALA A 332 -13.69 -10.40 -19.39
CA ALA A 332 -12.25 -10.53 -19.17
C ALA A 332 -11.47 -9.36 -19.78
N LEU A 333 -11.86 -8.89 -20.98
CA LEU A 333 -11.26 -7.72 -21.61
C LEU A 333 -11.47 -6.44 -20.79
N ILE A 334 -12.71 -6.19 -20.32
CA ILE A 334 -13.03 -5.04 -19.46
C ILE A 334 -12.18 -5.10 -18.18
N ASN A 335 -12.06 -6.26 -17.55
CA ASN A 335 -11.20 -6.43 -16.38
C ASN A 335 -9.73 -6.09 -16.71
N GLY A 336 -9.18 -6.67 -17.78
CA GLY A 336 -7.80 -6.42 -18.19
C GLY A 336 -7.50 -4.95 -18.46
N LEU A 337 -8.40 -4.24 -19.14
CA LEU A 337 -8.29 -2.80 -19.40
C LEU A 337 -8.45 -1.97 -18.12
N LEU A 338 -9.35 -2.37 -17.22
CA LEU A 338 -9.55 -1.70 -15.94
C LEU A 338 -8.29 -1.78 -15.07
N GLN A 339 -7.63 -2.94 -14.98
CA GLN A 339 -6.38 -3.06 -14.20
C GLN A 339 -5.25 -2.19 -14.76
N ILE A 340 -5.16 -2.08 -16.09
CA ILE A 340 -4.19 -1.18 -16.75
C ILE A 340 -4.51 0.28 -16.40
N PHE A 341 -5.77 0.68 -16.54
CA PHE A 341 -6.22 2.03 -16.22
C PHE A 341 -5.90 2.39 -14.76
N ASN A 342 -6.26 1.51 -13.83
CA ASN A 342 -6.03 1.70 -12.40
C ASN A 342 -4.54 1.83 -12.07
N PHE A 343 -3.67 1.05 -12.72
CA PHE A 343 -2.23 1.19 -12.57
C PHE A 343 -1.74 2.59 -12.98
N PHE A 344 -2.14 3.07 -14.16
CA PHE A 344 -1.74 4.39 -14.64
C PHE A 344 -2.25 5.51 -13.73
N VAL A 345 -3.51 5.46 -13.31
CA VAL A 345 -4.07 6.48 -12.39
C VAL A 345 -3.33 6.46 -11.06
N SER A 346 -3.15 5.29 -10.45
CA SER A 346 -2.53 5.16 -9.13
C SER A 346 -1.06 5.60 -9.14
N VAL A 347 -0.28 5.27 -10.17
CA VAL A 347 1.11 5.72 -10.30
C VAL A 347 1.19 7.23 -10.54
N PHE A 348 0.54 7.71 -11.61
CA PHE A 348 0.75 9.06 -12.10
C PHE A 348 -0.02 10.09 -11.29
N LEU A 349 -1.30 9.84 -11.00
CA LEU A 349 -2.17 10.79 -10.31
C LEU A 349 -2.21 10.58 -8.80
N GLY A 350 -1.95 9.36 -8.34
CA GLY A 350 -1.77 9.06 -6.93
C GLY A 350 -0.33 9.32 -6.48
N ALA A 351 0.54 8.31 -6.59
CA ALA A 351 1.86 8.29 -5.98
C ALA A 351 2.74 9.52 -6.31
N PHE A 352 2.75 10.00 -7.56
CA PHE A 352 3.57 11.16 -7.93
C PHE A 352 2.96 12.52 -7.58
N MET A 353 1.64 12.60 -7.40
CA MET A 353 0.93 13.87 -7.13
C MET A 353 0.62 14.10 -5.65
N VAL A 354 0.79 13.07 -4.80
CA VAL A 354 0.60 13.14 -3.34
C VAL A 354 1.39 14.28 -2.69
N ASP A 355 2.62 14.51 -3.12
CA ASP A 355 3.47 15.57 -2.55
C ASP A 355 3.07 16.99 -3.01
N ARG A 356 2.34 17.12 -4.11
CA ARG A 356 1.89 18.41 -4.64
C ARG A 356 0.53 18.84 -4.10
N LEU A 357 -0.44 17.93 -4.03
CA LEU A 357 -1.82 18.28 -3.69
C LEU A 357 -2.13 18.19 -2.18
N GLY A 358 -1.37 17.38 -1.44
CA GLY A 358 -1.61 17.14 -0.02
C GLY A 358 -2.57 15.99 0.23
N ARG A 359 -2.41 15.31 1.35
CA ARG A 359 -3.06 14.03 1.64
C ARG A 359 -4.54 14.22 1.95
N ARG A 360 -4.90 15.25 2.73
CA ARG A 360 -6.30 15.51 3.13
C ARG A 360 -7.15 15.91 1.92
N VAL A 361 -6.61 16.76 1.04
CA VAL A 361 -7.29 17.19 -0.18
C VAL A 361 -7.57 16.01 -1.10
N LEU A 362 -6.60 15.11 -1.28
CA LEU A 362 -6.76 13.91 -2.09
C LEU A 362 -7.84 12.98 -1.55
N PHE A 363 -7.85 12.75 -0.23
CA PHE A 363 -8.88 11.93 0.40
C PHE A 363 -10.29 12.51 0.25
N LEU A 364 -10.47 13.82 0.42
CA LEU A 364 -11.76 14.49 0.25
C LEU A 364 -12.22 14.48 -1.22
N TRP A 365 -11.31 14.75 -2.15
CA TRP A 365 -11.60 14.69 -3.58
C TRP A 365 -12.01 13.27 -4.01
N SER A 366 -11.27 12.27 -3.54
CA SER A 366 -11.56 10.86 -3.78
C SER A 366 -12.95 10.48 -3.24
N ALA A 367 -13.25 10.80 -1.98
CA ALA A 367 -14.54 10.46 -1.36
C ALA A 367 -15.73 11.11 -2.09
N ALA A 368 -15.62 12.40 -2.46
CA ALA A 368 -16.67 13.10 -3.20
C ALA A 368 -16.87 12.53 -4.60
N GLY A 369 -15.78 12.30 -5.34
CA GLY A 369 -15.84 11.76 -6.70
C GLY A 369 -16.34 10.32 -6.75
N MET A 370 -15.92 9.47 -5.80
CA MET A 370 -16.45 8.12 -5.64
C MET A 370 -17.95 8.13 -5.35
N MET A 371 -18.43 9.03 -4.48
CA MET A 371 -19.84 9.16 -4.16
C MET A 371 -20.66 9.52 -5.40
N LEU A 372 -20.24 10.54 -6.16
CA LEU A 372 -20.95 10.97 -7.38
C LEU A 372 -20.96 9.88 -8.45
N ALA A 373 -19.84 9.18 -8.65
CA ALA A 373 -19.75 8.05 -9.58
C ALA A 373 -20.69 6.90 -9.18
N TYR A 374 -20.75 6.56 -7.89
CA TYR A 374 -21.64 5.52 -7.38
C TYR A 374 -23.12 5.89 -7.50
N ILE A 375 -23.49 7.17 -7.32
CA ILE A 375 -24.86 7.64 -7.53
C ILE A 375 -25.24 7.47 -9.01
N ALA A 376 -24.41 7.95 -9.93
CA ALA A 376 -24.66 7.82 -11.37
C ALA A 376 -24.77 6.34 -11.79
N TRP A 377 -23.85 5.49 -11.31
CA TRP A 377 -23.89 4.06 -11.55
C TRP A 377 -25.19 3.43 -11.00
N THR A 378 -25.60 3.77 -9.79
CA THR A 378 -26.83 3.25 -9.17
C THR A 378 -28.07 3.60 -10.01
N VAL A 379 -28.17 4.85 -10.46
CA VAL A 379 -29.29 5.33 -11.31
C VAL A 379 -29.30 4.59 -12.65
N LEU A 380 -28.15 4.46 -13.32
CA LEU A 380 -28.05 3.74 -14.59
C LEU A 380 -28.46 2.28 -14.46
N ASN A 381 -28.04 1.59 -13.39
CA ASN A 381 -28.44 0.20 -13.14
C ASN A 381 -29.95 0.07 -12.86
N ALA A 382 -30.52 0.99 -12.09
CA ALA A 382 -31.95 1.01 -11.80
C ALA A 382 -32.80 1.19 -13.06
N GLU A 383 -32.42 2.13 -13.93
CA GLU A 383 -33.12 2.40 -15.19
C GLU A 383 -32.89 1.29 -16.23
N PHE A 384 -31.70 0.68 -16.27
CA PHE A 384 -31.44 -0.49 -17.11
C PHE A 384 -32.36 -1.66 -16.74
N LEU A 385 -32.60 -1.91 -15.45
CA LEU A 385 -33.47 -3.01 -15.04
C LEU A 385 -34.94 -2.78 -15.38
N LYS A 386 -35.39 -1.52 -15.47
CA LYS A 386 -36.76 -1.17 -15.89
C LYS A 386 -36.93 -1.25 -17.41
N THR A 387 -36.02 -0.63 -18.15
CA THR A 387 -36.16 -0.41 -19.60
C THR A 387 -35.51 -1.50 -20.45
N ARG A 388 -34.51 -2.21 -19.90
CA ARG A 388 -33.62 -3.14 -20.61
C ARG A 388 -32.94 -2.52 -21.84
N ALA A 389 -32.83 -1.19 -21.89
CA ALA A 389 -32.17 -0.48 -22.97
C ALA A 389 -30.65 -0.74 -22.93
N SER A 390 -30.10 -1.31 -24.00
CA SER A 390 -28.68 -1.70 -24.08
C SER A 390 -27.72 -0.53 -23.83
N GLY A 391 -28.08 0.69 -24.26
CA GLY A 391 -27.29 1.90 -24.03
C GLY A 391 -27.04 2.22 -22.55
N LEU A 392 -28.02 1.96 -21.68
CA LEU A 392 -27.88 2.18 -20.22
C LEU A 392 -26.92 1.15 -19.60
N GLY A 393 -26.96 -0.09 -20.07
CA GLY A 393 -26.04 -1.14 -19.60
C GLY A 393 -24.59 -0.85 -20.00
N ILE A 394 -24.37 -0.35 -21.22
CA ILE A 394 -23.05 0.08 -21.69
C ILE A 394 -22.55 1.30 -20.90
N ALA A 395 -23.43 2.24 -20.56
CA ALA A 395 -23.08 3.44 -19.78
C ALA A 395 -22.58 3.15 -18.35
N VAL A 396 -22.86 1.96 -17.81
CA VAL A 396 -22.32 1.53 -16.51
C VAL A 396 -20.81 1.29 -16.58
N ILE A 397 -20.27 0.83 -17.71
CA ILE A 397 -18.84 0.50 -17.83
C ILE A 397 -17.97 1.76 -17.61
N PRO A 398 -18.17 2.90 -18.31
CA PRO A 398 -17.41 4.11 -18.02
C PRO A 398 -17.51 4.58 -16.57
N MET A 399 -18.67 4.40 -15.91
CA MET A 399 -18.83 4.80 -14.50
C MET A 399 -17.97 3.97 -13.55
N ILE A 400 -17.70 2.70 -13.87
CA ILE A 400 -16.74 1.88 -13.13
C ILE A 400 -15.33 2.47 -13.23
N PHE A 401 -14.91 2.90 -14.43
CA PHE A 401 -13.61 3.55 -14.62
C PHE A 401 -13.54 4.90 -13.88
N VAL A 402 -14.59 5.71 -13.95
CA VAL A 402 -14.67 6.99 -13.22
C VAL A 402 -14.64 6.77 -11.71
N TYR A 403 -15.28 5.71 -11.20
CA TYR A 403 -15.18 5.36 -9.79
C TYR A 403 -13.74 5.02 -9.39
N TYR A 404 -13.08 4.12 -10.12
CA TYR A 404 -11.71 3.73 -9.82
C TYR A 404 -10.71 4.86 -9.99
N PHE A 405 -10.94 5.77 -10.94
CA PHE A 405 -10.15 6.98 -11.08
C PHE A 405 -10.05 7.72 -9.74
N HIS A 406 -11.19 7.97 -9.09
CA HIS A 406 -11.22 8.66 -7.80
C HIS A 406 -10.66 7.81 -6.66
N TYR A 407 -10.92 6.49 -6.65
CA TYR A 407 -10.38 5.58 -5.65
C TYR A 407 -8.83 5.55 -5.67
N ASP A 408 -8.25 5.43 -6.87
CA ASP A 408 -6.83 5.22 -7.08
C ASP A 408 -5.96 6.45 -6.83
N ILE A 409 -6.54 7.64 -6.93
CA ILE A 409 -5.83 8.89 -6.61
C ILE A 409 -5.46 8.97 -5.12
N ALA A 410 -6.26 8.37 -4.21
CA ALA A 410 -6.05 8.52 -2.77
C ALA A 410 -5.92 7.18 -2.05
N PHE A 411 -6.96 6.35 -2.06
CA PHE A 411 -7.00 5.16 -1.19
C PHE A 411 -5.93 4.13 -1.54
N THR A 412 -5.62 3.94 -2.83
CA THR A 412 -4.58 2.99 -3.24
C THR A 412 -3.19 3.38 -2.69
N PRO A 413 -2.61 4.55 -3.02
CA PRO A 413 -1.27 4.91 -2.54
C PRO A 413 -1.23 5.24 -1.04
N LEU A 414 -2.28 5.86 -0.49
CA LEU A 414 -2.25 6.39 0.87
C LEU A 414 -2.60 5.37 1.95
N LEU A 415 -3.16 4.20 1.61
CA LEU A 415 -3.47 3.15 2.58
C LEU A 415 -2.26 2.72 3.42
N TYR A 416 -1.06 2.72 2.81
CA TYR A 416 0.19 2.37 3.49
C TYR A 416 1.02 3.60 3.86
N ALA A 417 1.06 4.61 2.97
CA ALA A 417 1.87 5.80 3.17
C ALA A 417 1.35 6.65 4.35
N TYR A 418 0.03 6.87 4.46
CA TYR A 418 -0.51 7.77 5.48
C TYR A 418 -0.35 7.24 6.91
N PRO A 419 -0.62 5.94 7.23
CA PRO A 419 -0.26 5.37 8.52
C PRO A 419 1.25 5.46 8.82
N ALA A 420 2.11 5.26 7.81
CA ALA A 420 3.55 5.37 8.00
C ALA A 420 3.98 6.82 8.35
N GLU A 421 3.26 7.83 7.86
CA GLU A 421 3.49 9.25 8.15
C GLU A 421 2.97 9.67 9.54
N ILE A 422 1.76 9.24 9.96
CA ILE A 422 1.13 9.72 11.20
C ILE A 422 1.66 9.05 12.48
N PHE A 423 2.18 7.82 12.37
CA PHE A 423 2.68 7.10 13.53
C PHE A 423 4.16 7.45 13.78
N PRO A 424 4.52 7.73 15.04
CA PRO A 424 5.92 7.84 15.43
C PRO A 424 6.61 6.50 15.18
N TYR A 425 7.92 6.54 14.93
CA TYR A 425 8.71 5.38 14.54
C TYR A 425 8.46 4.16 15.44
N ARG A 426 8.49 4.34 16.76
CA ARG A 426 8.18 3.32 17.78
C ARG A 426 6.87 2.56 17.54
N LEU A 427 5.81 3.27 17.16
CA LEU A 427 4.47 2.72 16.99
C LEU A 427 4.14 2.43 15.52
N ARG A 428 5.02 2.75 14.57
CA ARG A 428 4.75 2.65 13.14
C ARG A 428 4.45 1.23 12.70
N GLY A 429 5.25 0.26 13.15
CA GLY A 429 5.01 -1.16 12.85
C GLY A 429 3.65 -1.65 13.35
N LEU A 430 3.32 -1.32 14.61
CA LEU A 430 2.04 -1.67 15.25
C LEU A 430 0.85 -0.93 14.61
N GLY A 431 1.01 0.35 14.30
CA GLY A 431 -0.02 1.18 13.65
C GLY A 431 -0.33 0.72 12.22
N LEU A 432 0.70 0.30 11.47
CA LEU A 432 0.51 -0.34 10.18
C LEU A 432 -0.20 -1.69 10.32
N SER A 433 0.21 -2.53 11.28
CA SER A 433 -0.49 -3.79 11.59
C SER A 433 -1.95 -3.55 12.00
N LEU A 434 -2.25 -2.50 12.76
CA LEU A 434 -3.64 -2.12 13.11
C LEU A 434 -4.45 -1.72 11.87
N THR A 435 -3.86 -0.93 10.97
CA THR A 435 -4.48 -0.54 9.70
C THR A 435 -4.80 -1.79 8.86
N LEU A 436 -3.82 -2.69 8.71
CA LEU A 436 -3.98 -3.93 7.95
C LEU A 436 -5.02 -4.86 8.56
N LEU A 437 -5.05 -4.98 9.89
CA LEU A 437 -6.05 -5.77 10.60
C LEU A 437 -7.46 -5.25 10.31
N SER A 438 -7.66 -3.93 10.39
CA SER A 438 -8.95 -3.29 10.05
C SER A 438 -9.34 -3.56 8.59
N THR A 439 -8.41 -3.39 7.66
CA THR A 439 -8.60 -3.69 6.23
C THR A 439 -9.00 -5.15 6.00
N TYR A 440 -8.32 -6.11 6.62
CA TYR A 440 -8.59 -7.53 6.41
C TYR A 440 -9.91 -7.98 7.04
N ILE A 441 -10.26 -7.46 8.22
CA ILE A 441 -11.57 -7.73 8.84
C ILE A 441 -12.70 -7.18 7.96
N ALA A 442 -12.55 -5.94 7.46
CA ALA A 442 -13.49 -5.35 6.53
C ALA A 442 -13.65 -6.19 5.24
N LEU A 443 -12.55 -6.70 4.70
CA LEU A 443 -12.55 -7.57 3.52
C LEU A 443 -13.25 -8.91 3.76
N ILE A 444 -12.99 -9.56 4.90
CA ILE A 444 -13.67 -10.82 5.28
C ILE A 444 -15.18 -10.61 5.26
N PHE A 445 -15.66 -9.51 5.85
CA PHE A 445 -17.08 -9.18 5.87
C PHE A 445 -17.62 -8.94 4.44
N ASN A 446 -16.99 -8.04 3.68
CA ASN A 446 -17.45 -7.69 2.34
C ASN A 446 -17.46 -8.89 1.39
N LEU A 447 -16.44 -9.74 1.41
CA LEU A 447 -16.36 -10.92 0.53
C LEU A 447 -17.42 -11.98 0.87
N PHE A 448 -17.86 -12.04 2.12
CA PHE A 448 -18.94 -12.94 2.49
C PHE A 448 -20.32 -12.36 2.16
N VAL A 449 -20.53 -11.07 2.45
CA VAL A 449 -21.85 -10.42 2.39
C VAL A 449 -22.20 -9.91 0.99
N ASN A 450 -21.25 -9.34 0.24
CA ASN A 450 -21.50 -8.74 -1.07
C ASN A 450 -22.27 -9.65 -2.04
N PRO A 451 -21.88 -10.93 -2.27
CA PRO A 451 -22.59 -11.79 -3.22
C PRO A 451 -24.02 -12.14 -2.75
N ILE A 452 -24.22 -12.27 -1.44
CA ILE A 452 -25.55 -12.54 -0.84
C ILE A 452 -26.44 -11.31 -0.99
N ALA A 453 -25.93 -10.13 -0.66
CA ALA A 453 -26.67 -8.88 -0.77
C ALA A 453 -27.02 -8.53 -2.21
N MET A 454 -26.08 -8.67 -3.16
CA MET A 454 -26.35 -8.43 -4.58
C MET A 454 -27.42 -9.37 -5.14
N ALA A 455 -27.47 -10.63 -4.70
CA ALA A 455 -28.52 -11.57 -5.09
C ALA A 455 -29.89 -11.20 -4.51
N ALA A 456 -29.94 -10.71 -3.27
CA ALA A 456 -31.19 -10.40 -2.58
C ALA A 456 -31.81 -9.05 -2.97
N ILE A 457 -30.98 -8.00 -3.10
CA ILE A 457 -31.46 -6.62 -3.26
C ILE A 457 -30.94 -5.91 -4.53
N SER A 458 -30.13 -6.60 -5.35
CA SER A 458 -29.68 -6.13 -6.67
C SER A 458 -29.11 -4.69 -6.62
N TRP A 459 -29.55 -3.82 -7.53
CA TRP A 459 -29.09 -2.42 -7.64
C TRP A 459 -29.27 -1.60 -6.36
N LYS A 460 -30.26 -1.93 -5.50
CA LYS A 460 -30.49 -1.20 -4.25
C LYS A 460 -29.31 -1.34 -3.29
N TYR A 461 -28.49 -2.37 -3.45
CA TYR A 461 -27.27 -2.54 -2.67
C TYR A 461 -26.28 -1.40 -2.89
N TYR A 462 -26.25 -0.79 -4.08
CA TYR A 462 -25.33 0.30 -4.40
C TYR A 462 -25.64 1.60 -3.63
N ILE A 463 -26.87 1.77 -3.16
CA ILE A 463 -27.27 2.89 -2.29
C ILE A 463 -26.48 2.88 -0.98
N LEU A 464 -26.19 1.69 -0.43
CA LEU A 464 -25.38 1.55 0.78
C LEU A 464 -24.02 2.22 0.61
N PHE A 465 -23.33 1.98 -0.51
CA PHE A 465 -22.02 2.57 -0.79
C PHE A 465 -22.11 4.08 -1.01
N CYS A 466 -23.22 4.60 -1.54
CA CYS A 466 -23.43 6.05 -1.62
C CYS A 466 -23.46 6.69 -0.22
N CYS A 467 -24.25 6.12 0.70
CA CYS A 467 -24.35 6.60 2.09
C CYS A 467 -23.01 6.46 2.84
N ILE A 468 -22.31 5.34 2.64
CA ILE A 468 -21.01 5.12 3.26
C ILE A 468 -19.97 6.10 2.72
N ASN A 469 -19.92 6.35 1.41
CA ASN A 469 -19.00 7.33 0.84
C ASN A 469 -19.27 8.76 1.35
N ALA A 470 -20.53 9.13 1.58
CA ALA A 470 -20.88 10.38 2.26
C ALA A 470 -20.36 10.42 3.71
N CYS A 471 -20.52 9.34 4.47
CA CYS A 471 -19.97 9.21 5.82
C CYS A 471 -18.44 9.30 5.82
N ILE A 472 -17.76 8.63 4.89
CA ILE A 472 -16.32 8.68 4.70
C ILE A 472 -15.87 10.13 4.50
N PHE A 473 -16.54 10.89 3.63
CA PHE A 473 -16.22 12.30 3.39
C PHE A 473 -16.30 13.12 4.68
N VAL A 474 -17.37 12.96 5.46
CA VAL A 474 -17.57 13.67 6.73
C VAL A 474 -16.48 13.30 7.76
N VAL A 475 -16.19 12.01 7.94
CA VAL A 475 -15.18 11.56 8.90
C VAL A 475 -13.80 12.06 8.51
N ILE A 476 -13.44 11.99 7.22
CA ILE A 476 -12.15 12.50 6.73
C ILE A 476 -12.06 14.02 6.96
N TYR A 477 -13.14 14.75 6.70
CA TYR A 477 -13.15 16.20 6.89
C TYR A 477 -12.83 16.61 8.33
N PHE A 478 -13.37 15.91 9.34
CA PHE A 478 -13.16 16.26 10.74
C PHE A 478 -11.93 15.61 11.39
N LEU A 479 -11.61 14.37 11.02
CA LEU A 479 -10.62 13.58 11.76
C LEU A 479 -9.20 13.67 11.18
N TYR A 480 -9.05 13.75 9.86
CA TYR A 480 -7.77 13.58 9.16
C TYR A 480 -7.01 14.91 9.06
N PRO A 481 -5.83 15.03 9.71
CA PRO A 481 -4.96 16.18 9.51
C PRO A 481 -4.22 16.14 8.17
N GLU A 482 -3.80 17.31 7.69
CA GLU A 482 -2.87 17.40 6.56
C GLU A 482 -1.45 17.07 7.03
N THR A 483 -0.74 16.24 6.27
CA THR A 483 0.64 15.81 6.56
C THR A 483 1.66 16.37 5.57
N LYS A 484 1.21 17.03 4.49
CA LYS A 484 2.09 17.61 3.48
C LYS A 484 3.01 18.68 4.06
N GLY A 485 4.30 18.58 3.73
CA GLY A 485 5.30 19.61 4.03
C GLY A 485 5.80 19.60 5.47
N HIS A 486 5.36 18.63 6.28
CA HIS A 486 5.84 18.44 7.64
C HIS A 486 6.83 17.28 7.71
N SER A 487 7.88 17.43 8.52
CA SER A 487 8.72 16.28 8.89
C SER A 487 7.91 15.28 9.73
N LEU A 488 8.39 14.04 9.86
CA LEU A 488 7.72 13.01 10.67
C LEU A 488 7.63 13.44 12.15
N GLU A 489 8.59 14.23 12.61
CA GLU A 489 8.71 14.80 13.94
C GLU A 489 7.76 15.99 14.12
N GLU A 490 7.57 16.81 13.10
CA GLU A 490 6.58 17.90 13.09
C GLU A 490 5.14 17.36 13.07
N ILE A 491 4.89 16.26 12.35
CA ILE A 491 3.58 15.59 12.41
C ILE A 491 3.28 15.12 13.84
N ALA A 492 4.30 14.72 14.63
CA ALA A 492 4.08 14.39 16.03
C ALA A 492 3.52 15.59 16.82
N LYS A 493 4.02 16.81 16.54
CA LYS A 493 3.53 18.06 17.14
C LYS A 493 2.05 18.34 16.79
N VAL A 494 1.62 18.03 15.56
CA VAL A 494 0.21 18.21 15.13
C VAL A 494 -0.76 17.37 15.97
N PHE A 495 -0.33 16.22 16.48
CA PHE A 495 -1.16 15.32 17.29
C PHE A 495 -1.01 15.54 18.80
N GLU A 496 0.16 15.98 19.26
CA GLU A 496 0.51 16.07 20.68
C GLU A 496 0.42 17.49 21.27
N GLY A 497 0.32 18.52 20.43
CA GLY A 497 0.29 19.93 20.84
C GLY A 497 1.70 20.52 21.06
N GLU A 498 1.80 21.83 21.25
CA GLU A 498 3.08 22.56 21.44
C GLU A 498 3.83 22.10 22.71
N ASP A 499 3.11 21.68 23.76
CA ASP A 499 3.68 21.31 25.07
C ASP A 499 4.49 20.00 25.08
N ALA A 500 4.41 19.16 24.03
CA ALA A 500 5.20 17.93 23.91
C ALA A 500 6.63 18.15 23.37
N ALA A 501 6.97 19.37 22.93
CA ALA A 501 8.28 19.73 22.40
C ALA A 501 9.44 19.50 23.40
N VAL A 502 9.13 19.48 24.69
CA VAL A 502 10.12 19.29 25.76
C VAL A 502 10.56 17.83 25.91
N ILE A 503 9.73 16.86 25.51
CA ILE A 503 9.99 15.41 25.74
C ILE A 503 10.70 14.76 24.54
N LEU A 504 10.52 15.28 23.32
CA LEU A 504 11.13 14.75 22.07
C LEU A 504 12.46 15.42 21.69
N GLY A 505 13.12 16.13 22.61
CA GLY A 505 14.47 16.66 22.39
C GLY A 505 14.57 17.89 21.47
N ALA A 506 13.46 18.60 21.22
CA ALA A 506 13.46 19.81 20.40
C ALA A 506 14.07 21.05 21.10
N LYS A 507 15.02 20.87 22.03
CA LYS A 507 15.67 21.97 22.75
C LYS A 507 16.77 22.69 21.95
N ASN A 508 17.04 22.25 20.73
CA ASN A 508 18.11 22.85 19.89
C ASN A 508 17.60 23.78 18.78
N ILE A 509 16.28 24.06 18.69
CA ILE A 509 15.75 24.91 17.62
C ILE A 509 15.79 26.40 18.00
N ASP A 510 15.60 26.75 19.27
CA ASP A 510 15.60 28.16 19.69
C ASP A 510 17.01 28.74 19.96
N GLY A 511 18.06 27.91 19.89
CA GLY A 511 19.44 28.32 20.16
C GLY A 511 20.21 28.88 18.96
N LEU A 512 19.64 28.85 17.75
CA LEU A 512 20.33 29.22 16.51
C LEU A 512 19.90 30.57 15.92
N ASP A 513 18.85 31.20 16.45
CA ASP A 513 18.52 32.60 16.09
C ASP A 513 19.45 33.61 16.78
N GLY A 514 20.14 33.21 17.85
CA GLY A 514 21.10 34.06 18.56
C GLY A 514 22.49 34.19 17.92
N THR A 515 22.81 33.40 16.90
CA THR A 515 24.13 33.44 16.25
C THR A 515 24.17 34.31 14.99
N VAL A 516 23.03 34.75 14.47
CA VAL A 516 22.98 35.67 13.31
C VAL A 516 23.21 37.13 13.74
N GLU A 517 22.78 37.53 14.94
CA GLU A 517 23.05 38.90 15.44
C GLU A 517 24.52 39.15 15.83
N HIS A 518 25.28 38.08 16.16
CA HIS A 518 26.67 38.24 16.58
C HIS A 518 27.69 38.31 15.42
N GLU A 519 27.35 37.85 14.22
CA GLU A 519 28.22 37.99 13.03
C GLU A 519 28.04 39.33 12.30
N GLU A 520 26.87 39.98 12.38
CA GLU A 520 26.70 41.32 11.80
C GLU A 520 27.50 42.39 12.56
N HIS A 521 27.68 42.23 13.87
CA HIS A 521 28.41 43.23 14.67
C HIS A 521 29.94 43.24 14.45
N TYR A 522 30.51 42.19 13.85
CA TYR A 522 31.96 42.09 13.53
C TYR A 522 32.31 42.50 12.10
N ARG A 523 31.34 42.68 11.20
CA ARG A 523 31.59 43.14 9.82
C ARG A 523 31.58 44.67 9.63
N GLU A 524 31.19 45.44 10.64
CA GLU A 524 31.22 46.91 10.61
C GLU A 524 32.50 47.54 11.19
N LYS A 525 33.55 46.75 11.49
CA LYS A 525 34.77 47.28 12.12
C LYS A 525 36.13 46.87 11.53
N ASN A 526 36.19 46.52 10.24
CA ASN A 526 37.47 46.46 9.51
C ASN A 526 37.36 47.10 8.14
#